data_AF-A0A833NZT7-F1
#
_entry.id   AF-A0A833NZT7-F1
#
_cell.length_a   1.000
_cell.length_b   1.000
_cell.length_c   1.000
_cell.angle_alpha   90.00
_cell.angle_beta   90.00
_cell.angle_gamma   90.00
#
_symmetry.space_group_name_H-M   'P 1'
#
loop_
_entity.id
_entity.type
_entity.pdbx_description
1 polymer ?
#
loop_
_entity_poly.entity_id
_entity_poly.type
_entity_poly.pdbx_seq_one_letter_code
_entity_poly.pdbx_strand_id
1 'polypeptide(L)'
;MRNFAGVNRLARCVGFGGFVLASVVGGVSTLKAMEFSIFPLEARCDERECRRVVVAEGEIGSDAPAQFARFLRQELQVPGLHAMVFLNSPGGNVESALQLGALLHDAGAAVVVGRPTATPPTTKRRATSVGTLSVVPGHCASACVYALMGAKKRVVPSGARVGVHRMSARMVSRDPASGSTLNSRIFAGSTEINALRSYVSRVGGSQDLISLAESVPHDQIRILSGAEVRKYRLGAPSL
;
A
#
# COMPACT_ATOMS: atom_id res chain seq x y z
N MET A 1 -37.26 -76.27 -37.54
CA MET A 1 -35.88 -76.61 -37.09
C MET A 1 -35.01 -75.37 -37.20
N ARG A 2 -34.27 -75.07 -36.12
CA ARG A 2 -33.23 -74.03 -35.93
C ARG A 2 -33.68 -72.59 -35.63
N ASN A 3 -33.56 -72.26 -34.34
CA ASN A 3 -33.50 -70.94 -33.72
C ASN A 3 -32.38 -70.06 -34.29
N PHE A 4 -32.53 -68.74 -34.25
CA PHE A 4 -31.64 -67.86 -33.46
C PHE A 4 -32.26 -66.46 -33.25
N ALA A 5 -32.15 -65.99 -32.01
CA ALA A 5 -32.60 -64.70 -31.52
C ALA A 5 -31.69 -63.54 -31.97
N GLY A 6 -32.23 -62.32 -31.97
CA GLY A 6 -31.44 -61.09 -32.18
C GLY A 6 -32.29 -59.83 -32.04
N VAL A 7 -32.40 -59.35 -30.81
CA VAL A 7 -33.06 -58.10 -30.39
C VAL A 7 -32.09 -56.93 -30.57
N ASN A 8 -32.53 -55.79 -31.10
CA ASN A 8 -32.30 -54.47 -30.46
C ASN A 8 -33.05 -53.32 -31.15
N ARG A 9 -33.99 -52.74 -30.41
CA ARG A 9 -34.61 -51.43 -30.66
C ARG A 9 -33.68 -50.34 -30.14
N LEU A 10 -33.33 -49.36 -30.98
CA LEU A 10 -32.68 -48.13 -30.53
C LEU A 10 -33.70 -47.26 -29.75
N ALA A 11 -33.43 -47.04 -28.47
CA ALA A 11 -34.11 -46.02 -27.66
C ALA A 11 -33.34 -44.69 -27.75
N ARG A 12 -34.05 -43.63 -28.15
CA ARG A 12 -33.58 -42.23 -28.15
C ARG A 12 -33.52 -41.72 -26.71
N CYS A 13 -32.35 -41.33 -26.23
CA CYS A 13 -32.21 -40.51 -25.02
C CYS A 13 -32.27 -39.03 -25.40
N VAL A 14 -33.25 -38.30 -24.85
CA VAL A 14 -33.33 -36.83 -24.85
C VAL A 14 -32.60 -36.35 -23.60
N GLY A 15 -31.42 -35.74 -23.76
CA GLY A 15 -30.66 -35.13 -22.67
C GLY A 15 -31.16 -33.72 -22.38
N PHE A 16 -31.73 -33.49 -21.21
CA PHE A 16 -31.99 -32.18 -20.65
C PHE A 16 -30.65 -31.56 -20.20
N GLY A 17 -30.15 -30.58 -20.95
CA GLY A 17 -28.97 -29.79 -20.57
C GLY A 17 -29.33 -28.79 -19.49
N GLY A 18 -29.01 -29.09 -18.23
CA GLY A 18 -29.11 -28.16 -17.11
C GLY A 18 -28.01 -27.10 -17.20
N PHE A 19 -28.37 -25.85 -17.42
CA PHE A 19 -27.49 -24.71 -17.23
C PHE A 19 -27.30 -24.47 -15.72
N VAL A 20 -26.13 -24.82 -15.19
CA VAL A 20 -25.71 -24.40 -13.85
C VAL A 20 -25.20 -22.98 -13.95
N LEU A 21 -26.01 -22.01 -13.54
CA LEU A 21 -25.58 -20.63 -13.30
C LEU A 21 -24.68 -20.62 -12.06
N ALA A 22 -23.36 -20.70 -12.27
CA ALA A 22 -22.38 -20.43 -11.24
C ALA A 22 -22.39 -18.92 -10.94
N SER A 23 -23.07 -18.54 -9.85
CA SER A 23 -23.03 -17.18 -9.32
C SER A 23 -21.61 -16.84 -8.89
N VAL A 24 -20.91 -16.05 -9.70
CA VAL A 24 -19.60 -15.49 -9.33
C VAL A 24 -19.85 -14.40 -8.29
N VAL A 25 -19.76 -14.75 -7.02
CA VAL A 25 -19.75 -13.76 -5.93
C VAL A 25 -18.40 -13.05 -6.03
N GLY A 26 -18.39 -11.87 -6.66
CA GLY A 26 -17.23 -10.99 -6.67
C GLY A 26 -16.93 -10.54 -5.25
N GLY A 27 -15.86 -11.07 -4.66
CA GLY A 27 -15.38 -10.65 -3.35
C GLY A 27 -14.99 -9.18 -3.37
N VAL A 28 -15.65 -8.37 -2.56
CA VAL A 28 -15.22 -7.00 -2.27
C VAL A 28 -13.94 -7.11 -1.46
N SER A 29 -12.78 -6.91 -2.09
CA SER A 29 -11.50 -6.86 -1.37
C SER A 29 -11.50 -5.65 -0.44
N THR A 30 -11.74 -5.88 0.85
CA THR A 30 -11.42 -4.88 1.88
C THR A 30 -9.91 -4.73 1.90
N LEU A 31 -9.42 -3.49 1.78
CA LEU A 31 -7.99 -3.24 1.93
C LEU A 31 -7.59 -3.62 3.36
N LYS A 32 -6.54 -4.43 3.49
CA LYS A 32 -6.03 -4.87 4.80
C LYS A 32 -5.48 -3.64 5.55
N ALA A 33 -5.84 -3.49 6.83
CA ALA A 33 -5.29 -2.46 7.70
C ALA A 33 -3.76 -2.54 7.78
N MET A 34 -3.10 -1.41 7.98
CA MET A 34 -1.65 -1.33 8.03
C MET A 34 -1.09 -2.17 9.19
N GLU A 35 -0.15 -3.04 8.84
CA GLU A 35 0.58 -3.91 9.74
C GLU A 35 2.07 -3.54 9.74
N PHE A 36 2.69 -3.66 10.91
CA PHE A 36 4.12 -3.44 11.10
C PHE A 36 4.79 -4.75 11.48
N SER A 37 5.86 -5.10 10.77
CA SER A 37 6.62 -6.31 11.03
C SER A 37 8.12 -6.07 10.83
N ILE A 38 8.93 -6.99 11.34
CA ILE A 38 10.37 -6.99 11.15
C ILE A 38 10.76 -7.97 10.06
N PHE A 39 11.66 -7.55 9.18
CA PHE A 39 12.29 -8.40 8.19
C PHE A 39 13.81 -8.51 8.44
N PRO A 40 14.36 -9.73 8.62
CA PRO A 40 15.80 -9.93 8.70
C PRO A 40 16.43 -9.81 7.30
N LEU A 41 17.47 -9.00 7.17
CA LEU A 41 18.12 -8.76 5.87
C LEU A 41 19.05 -9.90 5.44
N GLU A 42 19.42 -10.77 6.36
CA GLU A 42 20.38 -11.85 6.18
C GLU A 42 19.71 -13.19 6.52
N ALA A 43 19.91 -14.18 5.66
CA ALA A 43 19.35 -15.52 5.86
C ALA A 43 20.09 -16.34 6.95
N ARG A 44 21.29 -15.90 7.35
CA ARG A 44 22.15 -16.56 8.33
C ARG A 44 22.91 -15.48 9.11
N CYS A 45 22.41 -15.15 10.30
CA CYS A 45 23.08 -14.28 11.26
C CYS A 45 22.66 -14.69 12.68
N ASP A 46 23.50 -14.39 13.66
CA ASP A 46 23.16 -14.56 15.08
C ASP A 46 22.04 -13.57 15.44
N GLU A 47 21.06 -13.98 16.24
CA GLU A 47 19.81 -13.24 16.54
C GLU A 47 20.06 -11.83 17.10
N ARG A 48 21.26 -11.60 17.66
CA ARG A 48 21.70 -10.34 18.26
C ARG A 48 22.34 -9.36 17.26
N GLU A 49 22.87 -9.85 16.14
CA GLU A 49 23.60 -9.03 15.15
C GLU A 49 22.89 -8.94 13.79
N CYS A 50 21.77 -9.65 13.62
CA CYS A 50 20.98 -9.56 12.41
C CYS A 50 20.49 -8.14 12.15
N ARG A 51 20.95 -7.56 11.03
CA ARG A 51 20.40 -6.31 10.52
C ARG A 51 18.94 -6.53 10.15
N ARG A 52 18.09 -5.69 10.74
CA ARG A 52 16.64 -5.77 10.61
C ARG A 52 16.07 -4.46 10.10
N VAL A 53 15.00 -4.57 9.34
CA VAL A 53 14.24 -3.44 8.81
C VAL A 53 12.77 -3.59 9.16
N VAL A 54 12.09 -2.46 9.24
CA VAL A 54 10.64 -2.44 9.46
C VAL A 54 9.94 -2.56 8.12
N VAL A 55 8.85 -3.33 8.07
CA VAL A 55 7.92 -3.36 6.95
C VAL A 55 6.59 -2.78 7.43
N ALA A 56 6.09 -1.78 6.71
CA ALA A 56 4.79 -1.14 6.91
C ALA A 56 3.91 -1.40 5.67
N GLU A 57 2.92 -2.27 5.82
CA GLU A 57 2.12 -2.75 4.70
C GLU A 57 0.62 -2.68 4.98
N GLY A 58 -0.14 -2.10 4.04
CA GLY A 58 -1.60 -2.02 4.12
C GLY A 58 -2.14 -0.59 4.13
N GLU A 59 -3.44 -0.45 4.35
CA GLU A 59 -4.14 0.83 4.43
C GLU A 59 -3.81 1.56 5.74
N ILE A 60 -3.47 2.84 5.64
CA ILE A 60 -3.19 3.71 6.79
C ILE A 60 -4.52 4.03 7.49
N GLY A 61 -4.87 3.22 8.47
CA GLY A 61 -6.01 3.44 9.36
C GLY A 61 -5.75 4.48 10.44
N SER A 62 -6.79 4.83 11.19
CA SER A 62 -6.74 5.82 12.29
C SER A 62 -5.77 5.43 13.41
N ASP A 63 -5.54 4.14 13.60
CA ASP A 63 -4.71 3.56 14.65
C ASP A 63 -3.27 3.28 14.22
N ALA A 64 -2.97 3.35 12.91
CA ALA A 64 -1.64 3.05 12.36
C ALA A 64 -0.49 3.85 13.02
N PRO A 65 -0.63 5.16 13.31
CA PRO A 65 0.43 5.92 14.00
C PRO A 65 0.70 5.41 15.40
N ALA A 66 -0.35 5.09 16.16
CA ALA A 66 -0.22 4.58 17.52
C ALA A 66 0.36 3.16 17.53
N GLN A 67 -0.02 2.32 16.56
CA GLN A 67 0.59 1.01 16.34
C GLN A 67 2.08 1.14 16.03
N PHE A 68 2.46 2.04 15.11
CA PHE A 68 3.86 2.28 14.75
C PHE A 68 4.69 2.77 15.96
N ALA A 69 4.17 3.72 16.73
CA ALA A 69 4.85 4.23 17.92
C ALA A 69 5.03 3.17 19.02
N ARG A 70 4.08 2.23 19.16
CA ARG A 70 4.24 1.07 20.05
C ARG A 70 5.30 0.10 19.51
N PHE A 71 5.21 -0.23 18.23
CA PHE A 71 6.13 -1.13 17.55
C PHE A 71 7.57 -0.63 17.66
N LEU A 72 7.85 0.64 17.33
CA LEU A 72 9.19 1.21 17.45
C LEU A 72 9.72 1.14 18.88
N ARG A 73 8.90 1.41 19.91
CA ARG A 73 9.35 1.31 21.30
C ARG A 73 9.72 -0.12 21.71
N GLN A 74 9.04 -1.12 21.15
CA GLN A 74 9.35 -2.53 21.40
C GLN A 74 10.65 -2.93 20.69
N GLU A 75 10.81 -2.53 19.43
CA GLU A 75 11.93 -2.95 18.57
C GLU A 75 13.21 -2.15 18.80
N LEU A 76 13.14 -0.90 19.28
CA LEU A 76 14.33 -0.11 19.67
C LEU A 76 15.07 -0.70 20.88
N GLN A 77 14.44 -1.62 21.62
CA GLN A 77 15.10 -2.38 22.69
C GLN A 77 15.97 -3.52 22.14
N VAL A 78 15.91 -3.78 20.83
CA VAL A 78 16.62 -4.86 20.17
C VAL A 78 17.81 -4.32 19.37
N PRO A 79 19.06 -4.79 19.63
CA PRO A 79 20.23 -4.37 18.87
C PRO A 79 20.10 -4.69 17.37
N GLY A 80 20.63 -3.81 16.49
CA GLY A 80 20.68 -4.05 15.04
C GLY A 80 19.46 -3.60 14.22
N LEU A 81 18.47 -2.94 14.85
CA LEU A 81 17.40 -2.27 14.11
C LEU A 81 17.96 -1.01 13.43
N HIS A 82 17.96 -1.01 12.10
CA HIS A 82 18.21 0.22 11.35
C HIS A 82 16.90 1.00 11.24
N ALA A 83 16.97 2.33 11.29
CA ALA A 83 15.82 3.20 11.01
C ALA A 83 15.44 3.19 9.51
N MET A 84 15.33 2.00 8.91
CA MET A 84 14.91 1.78 7.54
C MET A 84 13.54 1.11 7.54
N VAL A 85 12.59 1.73 6.85
CA VAL A 85 11.19 1.30 6.79
C VAL A 85 10.82 1.05 5.32
N PHE A 86 10.34 -0.15 5.03
CA PHE A 86 9.75 -0.50 3.76
C PHE A 86 8.26 -0.16 3.79
N LEU A 87 7.84 0.75 2.93
CA LEU A 87 6.45 1.24 2.89
C LEU A 87 5.76 0.75 1.62
N ASN A 88 4.67 0.02 1.80
CA ASN A 88 3.82 -0.42 0.69
C ASN A 88 2.35 -0.25 1.07
N SER A 89 1.74 0.84 0.61
CA SER A 89 0.40 1.25 1.02
C SER A 89 -0.43 1.85 -0.12
N PRO A 90 -1.73 1.50 -0.22
CA PRO A 90 -2.67 2.16 -1.12
C PRO A 90 -3.07 3.57 -0.65
N GLY A 91 -2.66 3.99 0.56
CA GLY A 91 -3.13 5.20 1.21
C GLY A 91 -4.05 4.89 2.38
N GLY A 92 -5.04 5.75 2.64
CA GLY A 92 -5.96 5.63 3.77
C GLY A 92 -6.31 7.00 4.34
N ASN A 93 -6.39 7.09 5.67
CA ASN A 93 -6.64 8.32 6.39
C ASN A 93 -5.46 9.30 6.24
N VAL A 94 -5.74 10.53 5.78
CA VAL A 94 -4.72 11.55 5.53
C VAL A 94 -4.07 12.00 6.83
N GLU A 95 -4.85 12.31 7.86
CA GLU A 95 -4.34 12.76 9.15
C GLU A 95 -3.39 11.72 9.77
N SER A 96 -3.79 10.46 9.77
CA SER A 96 -2.96 9.35 10.23
C SER A 96 -1.70 9.18 9.39
N ALA A 97 -1.75 9.41 8.08
CA ALA A 97 -0.54 9.41 7.25
C ALA A 97 0.41 10.58 7.59
N LEU A 98 -0.11 11.76 7.94
CA LEU A 98 0.73 12.89 8.40
C LEU A 98 1.37 12.58 9.74
N GLN A 99 0.63 11.97 10.67
CA GLN A 99 1.15 11.55 11.97
C GLN A 99 2.22 10.45 11.81
N LEU A 100 1.96 9.43 10.98
CA LEU A 100 2.94 8.40 10.66
C LEU A 100 4.20 9.01 10.02
N GLY A 101 4.03 9.94 9.08
CA GLY A 101 5.14 10.66 8.48
C GLY A 101 5.93 11.52 9.47
N ALA A 102 5.27 12.18 10.42
CA ALA A 102 5.94 12.90 11.50
C ALA A 102 6.78 11.94 12.38
N LEU A 103 6.24 10.78 12.74
CA LEU A 103 7.00 9.75 13.49
C LEU A 103 8.23 9.25 12.70
N LEU A 104 8.09 9.04 11.39
CA LEU A 104 9.21 8.69 10.51
C LEU A 104 10.27 9.80 10.44
N HIS A 105 9.82 11.06 10.43
CA HIS A 105 10.69 12.22 10.43
C HIS A 105 11.51 12.33 11.71
N ASP A 106 10.83 12.22 12.85
CA ASP A 106 11.41 12.37 14.19
C ASP A 106 12.37 11.20 14.50
N ALA A 107 12.04 9.99 14.01
CA ALA A 107 12.93 8.83 14.09
C ALA A 107 14.14 8.90 13.14
N GLY A 108 14.24 9.93 12.30
CA GLY A 108 15.32 10.06 11.32
C GLY A 108 15.30 8.98 10.22
N ALA A 109 14.14 8.39 9.94
CA ALA A 109 14.03 7.18 9.16
C ALA A 109 14.38 7.36 7.66
N ALA A 110 14.95 6.32 7.08
CA ALA A 110 15.00 6.08 5.66
C ALA A 110 13.77 5.24 5.24
N VAL A 111 13.02 5.67 4.24
CA VAL A 111 11.88 4.91 3.71
C VAL A 111 12.16 4.44 2.29
N VAL A 112 11.85 3.16 2.02
CA VAL A 112 11.92 2.53 0.70
C VAL A 112 10.52 2.11 0.27
N VAL A 113 10.07 2.52 -0.92
CA VAL A 113 8.76 2.10 -1.45
C VAL A 113 8.85 0.70 -2.04
N GLY A 114 8.39 -0.31 -1.30
CA GLY A 114 8.52 -1.70 -1.70
C GLY A 114 8.46 -2.69 -0.54
N ARG A 115 8.92 -3.90 -0.82
CA ARG A 115 9.13 -4.96 0.17
C ARG A 115 10.57 -5.46 0.10
N PRO A 116 11.22 -5.77 1.24
CA PRO A 116 12.51 -6.43 1.22
C PRO A 116 12.36 -7.89 0.77
N THR A 117 13.41 -8.46 0.17
CA THR A 117 13.49 -9.90 -0.13
C THR A 117 14.88 -10.43 0.22
N ALA A 118 14.92 -11.61 0.86
CA ALA A 118 16.16 -12.29 1.21
C ALA A 118 16.79 -13.00 0.01
N THR A 119 16.00 -13.31 -1.01
CA THR A 119 16.46 -14.01 -2.21
C THR A 119 16.75 -12.99 -3.32
N PRO A 120 17.97 -12.93 -3.87
CA PRO A 120 18.26 -12.18 -5.08
C PRO A 120 17.34 -12.69 -6.21
N PRO A 121 16.68 -11.80 -6.97
CA PRO A 121 15.73 -12.23 -7.97
C PRO A 121 16.41 -13.07 -9.06
N THR A 122 15.89 -14.28 -9.31
CA THR A 122 16.34 -15.20 -10.37
C THR A 122 16.03 -14.68 -11.78
N THR A 123 15.23 -13.61 -11.88
CA THR A 123 14.95 -12.90 -13.12
C THR A 123 15.04 -11.39 -12.87
N LYS A 124 15.74 -10.65 -13.74
CA LYS A 124 15.98 -9.19 -13.65
C LYS A 124 14.72 -8.30 -13.56
N ARG A 125 13.52 -8.87 -13.49
CA ARG A 125 12.23 -8.18 -13.68
C ARG A 125 11.40 -7.99 -12.39
N ARG A 126 11.79 -8.53 -11.23
CA ARG A 126 10.98 -8.41 -10.01
C ARG A 126 11.62 -7.75 -8.80
N ALA A 127 12.94 -7.83 -8.64
CA ALA A 127 13.62 -7.10 -7.58
C ALA A 127 14.72 -6.21 -8.15
N THR A 128 14.94 -5.10 -7.47
CA THR A 128 15.97 -4.10 -7.73
C THR A 128 16.81 -3.92 -6.47
N SER A 129 18.00 -3.38 -6.60
CA SER A 129 18.92 -3.21 -5.48
C SER A 129 18.84 -1.79 -4.92
N VAL A 130 18.61 -1.68 -3.62
CA VAL A 130 18.76 -0.43 -2.85
C VAL A 130 19.97 -0.61 -1.95
N GLY A 131 21.14 -0.15 -2.39
CA GLY A 131 22.42 -0.53 -1.78
C GLY A 131 22.63 -2.04 -1.89
N THR A 132 22.87 -2.72 -0.76
CA THR A 132 23.05 -4.18 -0.70
C THR A 132 21.73 -4.96 -0.61
N LEU A 133 20.59 -4.28 -0.54
CA LEU A 133 19.28 -4.89 -0.29
C LEU A 133 18.55 -5.22 -1.58
N SER A 134 18.05 -6.44 -1.68
CA SER A 134 17.10 -6.80 -2.74
C SER A 134 15.70 -6.33 -2.35
N VAL A 135 15.07 -5.57 -3.23
CA VAL A 135 13.79 -4.90 -3.00
C VAL A 135 12.83 -5.24 -4.12
N VAL A 136 11.65 -5.75 -3.78
CA VAL A 136 10.52 -5.85 -4.71
C VAL A 136 9.83 -4.48 -4.73
N PRO A 137 9.80 -3.76 -5.87
CA PRO A 137 9.15 -2.46 -5.94
C PRO A 137 7.67 -2.53 -5.59
N GLY A 138 7.19 -1.57 -4.81
CA GLY A 138 5.84 -1.56 -4.26
C GLY A 138 4.97 -0.41 -4.74
N HIS A 139 3.96 -0.09 -3.95
CA HIS A 139 3.00 0.98 -4.20
C HIS A 139 2.94 1.94 -3.02
N CYS A 140 2.88 3.24 -3.32
CA CYS A 140 2.58 4.27 -2.34
C CYS A 140 1.64 5.29 -2.98
N ALA A 141 0.35 5.17 -2.70
CA ALA A 141 -0.68 6.00 -3.32
C ALA A 141 -1.44 6.85 -2.30
N SER A 142 -2.03 7.95 -2.78
CA SER A 142 -2.91 8.81 -1.98
C SER A 142 -2.22 9.29 -0.70
N ALA A 143 -2.84 9.12 0.47
CA ALA A 143 -2.30 9.51 1.78
C ALA A 143 -0.89 8.95 2.06
N CYS A 144 -0.53 7.76 1.53
CA CYS A 144 0.79 7.16 1.72
C CYS A 144 1.92 8.12 1.32
N VAL A 145 1.71 8.91 0.27
CA VAL A 145 2.73 9.83 -0.25
C VAL A 145 3.13 10.87 0.80
N TYR A 146 2.21 11.27 1.67
CA TYR A 146 2.49 12.20 2.76
C TYR A 146 3.24 11.52 3.91
N ALA A 147 3.02 10.23 4.18
CA ALA A 147 3.85 9.46 5.10
C ALA A 147 5.27 9.29 4.56
N LEU A 148 5.43 8.97 3.27
CA LEU A 148 6.72 8.90 2.58
C LEU A 148 7.48 10.23 2.66
N MET A 149 6.80 11.38 2.52
CA MET A 149 7.39 12.70 2.70
C MET A 149 7.95 12.93 4.11
N GLY A 150 7.50 12.21 5.13
CA GLY A 150 8.02 12.35 6.48
C GLY A 150 9.49 11.94 6.59
N ALA A 151 9.89 10.92 5.82
CA ALA A 151 11.21 10.31 5.93
C ALA A 151 12.35 11.29 5.58
N LYS A 152 13.47 11.16 6.30
CA LYS A 152 14.70 11.95 6.06
C LYS A 152 15.42 11.48 4.80
N LYS A 153 15.39 10.18 4.52
CA LYS A 153 15.86 9.60 3.25
C LYS A 153 14.70 8.87 2.59
N ARG A 154 14.53 9.06 1.28
CA ARG A 154 13.40 8.50 0.53
C ARG A 154 13.92 7.80 -0.71
N VAL A 155 13.58 6.53 -0.83
CA VAL A 155 13.95 5.70 -1.98
C VAL A 155 12.69 5.21 -2.67
N VAL A 156 12.59 5.50 -3.95
CA VAL A 156 11.53 5.02 -4.83
C VAL A 156 12.19 4.20 -5.93
N PRO A 157 12.33 2.88 -5.73
CA PRO A 157 13.04 2.04 -6.68
C PRO A 157 12.35 1.99 -8.04
N SER A 158 13.13 1.68 -9.09
CA SER A 158 12.55 1.50 -10.43
C SER A 158 11.46 0.43 -10.43
N GLY A 159 10.31 0.73 -11.02
CA GLY A 159 9.12 -0.13 -11.00
C GLY A 159 8.16 0.11 -9.83
N ALA A 160 8.55 0.89 -8.81
CA ALA A 160 7.63 1.28 -7.75
C ALA A 160 6.61 2.29 -8.30
N ARG A 161 5.36 2.19 -7.85
CA ARG A 161 4.28 3.08 -8.28
C ARG A 161 3.93 4.05 -7.15
N VAL A 162 4.31 5.31 -7.34
CA VAL A 162 3.91 6.41 -6.46
C VAL A 162 2.84 7.22 -7.16
N GLY A 163 1.73 7.48 -6.48
CA GLY A 163 0.58 8.13 -7.13
C GLY A 163 -0.21 9.04 -6.21
N VAL A 164 -0.76 10.11 -6.79
CA VAL A 164 -1.52 11.13 -6.05
C VAL A 164 -2.90 11.33 -6.66
N HIS A 165 -3.82 11.76 -5.80
CA HIS A 165 -5.12 12.30 -6.16
C HIS A 165 -5.61 13.22 -5.05
N ARG A 166 -6.68 13.99 -5.30
CA ARG A 166 -7.21 14.92 -4.32
C ARG A 166 -7.69 14.19 -3.07
N MET A 167 -7.45 14.77 -1.91
CA MET A 167 -7.87 14.12 -0.68
C MET A 167 -9.39 14.18 -0.51
N SER A 168 -9.95 13.09 0.04
CA SER A 168 -11.36 13.02 0.37
C SER A 168 -11.58 12.11 1.57
N ALA A 169 -12.47 12.48 2.47
CA ALA A 169 -12.95 11.61 3.52
C ALA A 169 -14.26 10.95 3.08
N ARG A 170 -14.38 9.63 3.27
CA ARG A 170 -15.67 8.94 3.11
C ARG A 170 -16.50 9.18 4.36
N MET A 171 -17.68 9.77 4.19
CA MET A 171 -18.69 9.81 5.23
C MET A 171 -19.70 8.72 4.99
N VAL A 172 -19.96 7.94 6.04
CA VAL A 172 -21.01 6.94 6.09
C VAL A 172 -22.04 7.44 7.08
N SER A 173 -23.21 7.82 6.58
CA SER A 173 -24.34 8.23 7.42
C SER A 173 -25.49 7.25 7.24
N ARG A 174 -26.28 7.03 8.29
CA ARG A 174 -27.56 6.32 8.14
C ARG A 174 -28.66 7.34 7.90
N ASP A 175 -29.44 7.11 6.86
CA ASP A 175 -30.69 7.83 6.66
C ASP A 175 -31.66 7.46 7.79
N PRO A 176 -32.09 8.41 8.64
CA PRO A 176 -33.00 8.13 9.74
C PRO A 176 -34.42 7.73 9.27
N ALA A 177 -34.82 8.09 8.05
CA ALA A 177 -36.14 7.77 7.51
C ALA A 177 -36.18 6.38 6.86
N SER A 178 -35.18 6.05 6.03
CA SER A 178 -35.14 4.76 5.32
C SER A 178 -34.28 3.68 5.99
N GLY A 179 -33.46 4.04 6.99
CA GLY A 179 -32.47 3.15 7.60
C GLY A 179 -31.26 2.83 6.70
N SER A 180 -31.24 3.38 5.48
CA SER A 180 -30.23 3.08 4.46
C SER A 180 -28.88 3.72 4.78
N THR A 181 -27.79 3.05 4.40
CA THR A 181 -26.44 3.58 4.48
C THR A 181 -26.17 4.53 3.32
N LEU A 182 -26.05 5.82 3.59
CA LEU A 182 -25.61 6.84 2.66
C LEU A 182 -24.08 6.95 2.69
N ASN A 183 -23.47 6.88 1.51
CA ASN A 183 -22.04 7.08 1.33
C ASN A 183 -21.83 8.41 0.61
N SER A 184 -21.28 9.40 1.32
CA SER A 184 -20.87 10.67 0.72
C SER A 184 -19.36 10.87 0.84
N ARG A 185 -18.82 11.82 0.08
CA ARG A 185 -17.42 12.24 0.21
C ARG A 185 -17.34 13.71 0.59
N ILE A 186 -16.53 14.00 1.60
CA ILE A 186 -16.09 15.35 1.92
C ILE A 186 -14.70 15.55 1.31
N PHE A 187 -14.47 16.72 0.72
CA PHE A 187 -13.16 17.13 0.25
C PHE A 187 -12.55 18.14 1.22
N ALA A 188 -11.21 18.20 1.26
CA ALA A 188 -10.52 19.15 2.10
C ALA A 188 -10.87 20.59 1.73
N GLY A 189 -11.14 21.41 2.75
CA GLY A 189 -11.28 22.86 2.64
C GLY A 189 -9.92 23.55 2.80
N SER A 190 -9.96 24.88 2.88
CA SER A 190 -8.73 25.68 3.05
C SER A 190 -7.97 25.34 4.33
N THR A 191 -8.67 25.06 5.43
CA THR A 191 -8.06 24.72 6.72
C THR A 191 -7.24 23.43 6.64
N GLU A 192 -7.83 22.36 6.09
CA GLU A 192 -7.15 21.06 5.95
C GLU A 192 -5.98 21.16 4.98
N ILE A 193 -6.15 21.87 3.87
CA ILE A 193 -5.07 22.12 2.91
C ILE A 193 -3.93 22.92 3.58
N ASN A 194 -4.23 23.94 4.38
CA ASN A 194 -3.21 24.72 5.09
C ASN A 194 -2.46 23.89 6.14
N ALA A 195 -3.15 23.00 6.86
CA ALA A 195 -2.52 22.05 7.76
C ALA A 195 -1.57 21.10 7.02
N LEU A 196 -2.00 20.57 5.87
CA LEU A 196 -1.15 19.75 5.00
C LEU A 196 0.07 20.53 4.51
N ARG A 197 -0.11 21.77 4.02
CA ARG A 197 0.99 22.63 3.57
C ARG A 197 2.01 22.87 4.68
N SER A 198 1.53 23.11 5.89
CA SER A 198 2.38 23.32 7.08
C SER A 198 3.18 22.06 7.43
N TYR A 199 2.54 20.89 7.40
CA TYR A 199 3.22 19.60 7.57
C TYR A 199 4.30 19.40 6.49
N VAL A 200 3.93 19.55 5.20
CA VAL A 200 4.84 19.33 4.06
C VAL A 200 6.05 20.28 4.13
N SER A 201 5.85 21.53 4.58
CA SER A 201 6.94 22.47 4.82
C SER A 201 7.89 21.97 5.91
N ARG A 202 7.36 21.50 7.05
CA ARG A 202 8.15 21.00 8.18
C ARG A 202 9.01 19.79 7.81
N VAL A 203 8.47 18.86 7.02
CA VAL A 203 9.18 17.62 6.64
C VAL A 203 9.98 17.74 5.34
N GLY A 204 10.07 18.95 4.74
CA GLY A 204 10.86 19.21 3.54
C GLY A 204 10.28 18.60 2.25
N GLY A 205 8.97 18.42 2.16
CA GLY A 205 8.27 17.98 0.95
C GLY A 205 7.99 19.14 -0.03
N SER A 206 7.48 18.81 -1.21
CA SER A 206 7.15 19.79 -2.25
C SER A 206 5.72 20.31 -2.12
N GLN A 207 5.56 21.63 -1.98
CA GLN A 207 4.25 22.30 -1.98
C GLN A 207 3.51 22.12 -3.31
N ASP A 208 4.24 22.04 -4.42
CA ASP A 208 3.67 21.82 -5.76
C ASP A 208 2.98 20.45 -5.89
N LEU A 209 3.40 19.45 -5.09
CA LEU A 209 2.74 18.15 -5.13
C LEU A 209 1.32 18.23 -4.56
N ILE A 210 1.10 19.07 -3.55
CA ILE A 210 -0.23 19.28 -2.98
C ILE A 210 -1.15 19.84 -4.06
N SER A 211 -0.68 20.84 -4.81
CA SER A 211 -1.43 21.43 -5.92
C SER A 211 -1.68 20.40 -7.04
N LEU A 212 -0.70 19.55 -7.37
CA LEU A 212 -0.90 18.45 -8.32
C LEU A 212 -1.94 17.45 -7.84
N ALA A 213 -1.87 17.02 -6.57
CA ALA A 213 -2.81 16.08 -5.99
C ALA A 213 -4.24 16.62 -6.08
N GLU A 214 -4.46 17.87 -5.66
CA GLU A 214 -5.79 18.48 -5.68
C GLU A 214 -6.37 18.70 -7.09
N SER A 215 -5.53 18.75 -8.13
CA SER A 215 -5.98 18.80 -9.53
C SER A 215 -6.48 17.46 -10.08
N VAL A 216 -6.21 16.35 -9.38
CA VAL A 216 -6.54 14.99 -9.85
C VAL A 216 -7.82 14.51 -9.14
N PRO A 217 -8.86 14.09 -9.89
CA PRO A 217 -10.11 13.57 -9.31
C PRO A 217 -9.89 12.42 -8.32
N HIS A 218 -10.76 12.31 -7.31
CA HIS A 218 -10.61 11.39 -6.18
C HIS A 218 -10.82 9.91 -6.53
N ASP A 219 -11.40 9.66 -7.70
CA ASP A 219 -11.67 8.35 -8.29
C ASP A 219 -10.60 7.94 -9.31
N GLN A 220 -9.58 8.78 -9.49
CA GLN A 220 -8.43 8.52 -10.35
C GLN A 220 -7.15 8.53 -9.50
N ILE A 221 -6.10 7.86 -9.99
CA ILE A 221 -4.77 7.96 -9.40
C ILE A 221 -3.81 8.36 -10.52
N ARG A 222 -3.20 9.53 -10.39
CA ARG A 222 -2.11 9.94 -11.27
C ARG A 222 -0.80 9.34 -10.76
N ILE A 223 -0.26 8.38 -11.49
CA ILE A 223 1.07 7.80 -11.21
C ILE A 223 2.16 8.78 -11.67
N LEU A 224 3.16 8.97 -10.81
CA LEU A 224 4.27 9.87 -11.06
C LEU A 224 5.39 9.16 -11.82
N SER A 225 5.97 9.85 -12.79
CA SER A 225 7.23 9.43 -13.42
C SER A 225 8.41 9.55 -12.44
N GLY A 226 9.52 8.87 -12.73
CA GLY A 226 10.74 9.01 -11.92
C GLY A 226 11.30 10.45 -11.88
N ALA A 227 11.07 11.24 -12.94
CA ALA A 227 11.42 12.66 -12.96
C ALA A 227 10.52 13.49 -12.03
N GLU A 228 9.21 13.22 -12.03
CA GLU A 228 8.26 13.86 -11.11
C GLU A 228 8.53 13.49 -9.65
N VAL A 229 8.86 12.22 -9.36
CA VAL A 229 9.26 11.78 -8.01
C VAL A 229 10.43 12.64 -7.49
N ARG A 230 11.44 12.90 -8.32
CA ARG A 230 12.55 13.80 -7.96
C ARG A 230 12.11 15.25 -7.85
N LYS A 231 11.38 15.77 -8.85
CA LYS A 231 10.85 17.15 -8.88
C LYS A 231 10.11 17.48 -7.59
N TYR A 232 9.26 16.57 -7.12
CA TYR A 232 8.43 16.75 -5.93
C TYR A 232 9.11 16.28 -4.63
N ARG A 233 10.42 15.99 -4.66
CA ARG A 233 11.23 15.60 -3.50
C ARG A 233 10.69 14.34 -2.81
N LEU A 234 10.10 13.41 -3.55
CA LEU A 234 9.57 12.16 -3.01
C LEU A 234 10.63 11.05 -2.92
N GLY A 235 11.79 11.23 -3.53
CA GLY A 235 12.92 10.33 -3.39
C GLY A 235 13.78 10.21 -4.65
N ALA A 236 14.76 9.33 -4.58
CA ALA A 236 15.62 8.92 -5.68
C ALA A 236 15.52 7.39 -5.89
N PRO A 237 16.04 6.84 -7.02
CA PRO A 237 15.99 5.40 -7.28
C PRO A 237 16.81 4.56 -6.30
N SER A 238 17.77 5.16 -5.60
CA SER A 238 18.68 4.51 -4.66
C SER A 238 18.96 5.42 -3.45
N LEU A 239 19.54 4.84 -2.39
CA LEU A 239 20.07 5.56 -1.23
C LEU A 239 21.30 6.41 -1.58
#